data_AF-A0A670JGE8-F1
#
_entry.id   AF-A0A670JGE8-F1
#
_cell.length_a   1.000
_cell.length_b   1.000
_cell.length_c   1.000
_cell.angle_alpha   90.00
_cell.angle_beta   90.00
_cell.angle_gamma   90.00
#
_symmetry.space_group_name_H-M   'P 1'
#
loop_
_entity.id
_entity.type
_entity.pdbx_description
1 polymer ?
#
loop_
_entity_poly.entity_id
_entity_poly.type
_entity_poly.pdbx_seq_one_letter_code
_entity_poly.pdbx_strand_id
1 'polypeptide(L)'
;MDKSCKAKRILNRITIEVKKEIISKHESGVRVSDLAKQFGIAKSTVSSILKNKEAIKGANVARGVKTLTRQRTQTIEEVEKLLFIWINEKQLAGDRISESMICKKALHLHADLIKSTPGTSAESDIFKASRGWFDNFKRRSGIHSVVRLGEAASAIKEEANRFVLAFKDYVEADGFLPQQVFNCDETGLFWKKMPKNTYITKEEKSLPGHKPMKDRLTLLLCGNASGDFKVKPLLVYHSENPWVFKKNNVIKSKLPVMWRANSKAWVTRQFFIEWVHEVFGPSVKEYLQYKNLPMKCLLVVDNAPAHPPGLEEELVEEFSFINVMFFPPNTTSLIQPMDQQVIPNFKKLYTRALFQRCFEVTSDTELTLREFWKNNFNILHCLHLIDKAWRDVSQRTMKSAWKTLWPEAVPECVFEDVEEDAPIVEEIVSLGKSMGLEVSSDDVEELVEDHKTELATEELQNILKEQQQAATEELSSEEEEEEERRDSVPTALIKEMCAKWVEVQSFVEKYHPDKAAVSRATNTFNDNAMSHFRQILKHRKNPFCSDL
;
A
#
# COMPACT_ATOMS: atom_id res chain seq x y z
N MET A 1 56.88 -6.49 28.65
CA MET A 1 55.78 -7.43 28.96
C MET A 1 55.01 -7.66 27.68
N ASP A 2 55.28 -8.77 27.03
CA ASP A 2 54.91 -9.08 25.66
C ASP A 2 53.49 -9.67 25.62
N LYS A 3 52.56 -9.00 24.92
CA LYS A 3 51.17 -9.45 24.79
C LYS A 3 51.08 -10.49 23.68
N SER A 4 51.17 -11.76 24.05
CA SER A 4 50.93 -12.92 23.18
C SER A 4 49.55 -12.80 22.48
N CYS A 5 49.59 -12.55 21.18
CA CYS A 5 48.44 -12.55 20.29
C CYS A 5 48.01 -14.02 20.07
N LYS A 6 46.91 -14.45 20.68
CA LYS A 6 46.34 -15.80 20.43
C LYS A 6 45.87 -15.90 18.99
N ALA A 7 46.55 -16.71 18.18
CA ALA A 7 46.14 -17.04 16.82
C ALA A 7 44.70 -17.58 16.78
N LYS A 8 43.85 -16.99 15.94
CA LYS A 8 42.50 -17.51 15.64
C LYS A 8 42.63 -18.92 15.08
N ARG A 9 42.05 -19.91 15.78
CA ARG A 9 42.05 -21.32 15.40
C ARG A 9 41.26 -21.49 14.08
N ILE A 10 41.95 -21.72 12.97
CA ILE A 10 41.32 -22.03 11.68
C ILE A 10 40.71 -23.44 11.79
N LEU A 11 39.39 -23.51 11.90
CA LEU A 11 38.65 -24.77 11.92
C LEU A 11 38.47 -25.27 10.48
N ASN A 12 39.21 -26.30 10.07
CA ASN A 12 38.96 -27.02 8.82
C ASN A 12 37.63 -27.79 8.92
N ARG A 13 36.53 -27.12 8.54
CA ARG A 13 35.19 -27.73 8.51
C ARG A 13 35.08 -28.72 7.35
N ILE A 14 34.79 -29.98 7.68
CA ILE A 14 34.54 -31.09 6.75
C ILE A 14 33.24 -30.84 5.97
N THR A 15 33.25 -31.09 4.66
CA THR A 15 32.07 -30.90 3.79
C THR A 15 30.99 -31.96 4.01
N ILE A 16 29.76 -31.70 3.57
CA ILE A 16 28.65 -32.66 3.73
C ILE A 16 28.87 -33.94 2.91
N GLU A 17 29.56 -33.86 1.77
CA GLU A 17 29.87 -35.02 0.93
C GLU A 17 30.81 -35.99 1.66
N VAL A 18 31.87 -35.47 2.29
CA VAL A 18 32.80 -36.28 3.08
C VAL A 18 32.08 -36.90 4.29
N LYS A 19 31.13 -36.20 4.90
CA LYS A 19 30.31 -36.77 5.98
C LYS A 19 29.41 -37.91 5.48
N LYS A 20 28.79 -37.78 4.30
CA LYS A 20 28.02 -38.86 3.67
C LYS A 20 28.90 -40.07 3.34
N GLU A 21 30.13 -39.84 2.88
CA GLU A 21 31.11 -40.90 2.60
C GLU A 21 31.51 -41.65 3.88
N ILE A 22 31.77 -40.94 4.98
CA ILE A 22 32.07 -41.53 6.30
C ILE A 22 30.89 -42.40 6.78
N ILE A 23 29.65 -41.93 6.62
CA ILE A 23 28.45 -42.69 7.00
C ILE A 23 28.32 -43.96 6.15
N SER A 24 28.50 -43.85 4.83
CA SER A 24 28.42 -44.99 3.91
C SER A 24 29.47 -46.07 4.22
N LYS A 25 30.72 -45.68 4.47
CA LYS A 25 31.80 -46.61 4.83
C LYS A 25 31.61 -47.25 6.22
N HIS A 26 31.00 -46.53 7.16
CA HIS A 26 30.65 -47.10 8.45
C HIS A 26 29.53 -48.15 8.32
N GLU A 27 28.53 -47.90 7.48
CA GLU A 27 27.44 -48.85 7.21
C GLU A 27 27.90 -50.08 6.43
N SER A 28 28.97 -49.99 5.65
CA SER A 28 29.64 -51.14 5.05
C SER A 28 30.55 -51.91 6.02
N GLY A 29 30.54 -51.59 7.32
CA GLY A 29 31.20 -52.36 8.37
C GLY A 29 32.58 -51.87 8.82
N VAL A 30 33.05 -50.70 8.35
CA VAL A 30 34.35 -50.15 8.77
C VAL A 30 34.26 -49.55 10.18
N ARG A 31 35.23 -49.88 11.05
CA ARG A 31 35.27 -49.37 12.42
C ARG A 31 35.58 -47.87 12.48
N VAL A 32 34.99 -47.19 13.47
CA VAL A 32 35.19 -45.75 13.75
C VAL A 32 36.67 -45.37 13.90
N SER A 33 37.50 -46.28 14.46
CA SER A 33 38.95 -46.07 14.60
C SER A 33 39.67 -45.95 13.26
N ASP A 34 39.20 -46.69 12.26
CA ASP A 34 39.86 -46.81 10.96
C ASP A 34 39.38 -45.66 10.05
N LEU A 35 38.11 -45.27 10.16
CA LEU A 35 37.57 -44.04 9.55
C LEU A 35 38.27 -42.78 10.06
N ALA A 36 38.52 -42.69 11.37
CA ALA A 36 39.25 -41.56 11.95
C ALA A 36 40.66 -41.42 11.37
N LYS A 37 41.38 -42.54 11.17
CA LYS A 37 42.70 -42.56 10.54
C LYS A 37 42.62 -42.24 9.05
N GLN A 38 41.68 -42.85 8.32
CA GLN A 38 41.53 -42.69 6.87
C GLN A 38 41.22 -41.26 6.46
N PHE A 39 40.35 -40.57 7.23
CA PHE A 39 39.93 -39.21 6.94
C PHE A 39 40.72 -38.15 7.71
N GLY A 40 41.70 -38.54 8.54
CA GLY A 40 42.52 -37.63 9.33
C GLY A 40 41.74 -36.80 10.36
N ILE A 41 40.67 -37.36 10.93
CA ILE A 41 39.73 -36.66 11.82
C ILE A 41 39.64 -37.34 13.17
N ALA A 42 39.35 -36.56 14.22
CA ALA A 42 39.22 -37.11 15.57
C ALA A 42 38.08 -38.14 15.65
N LYS A 43 38.29 -39.22 16.40
CA LYS A 43 37.27 -40.27 16.62
C LYS A 43 35.95 -39.70 17.14
N SER A 44 36.03 -38.67 17.99
CA SER A 44 34.86 -37.94 18.49
C SER A 44 34.05 -37.28 17.37
N THR A 45 34.73 -36.71 16.37
CA THR A 45 34.08 -36.10 15.20
C THR A 45 33.38 -37.14 14.33
N VAL A 46 34.00 -38.31 14.11
CA VAL A 46 33.38 -39.44 13.41
C VAL A 46 32.11 -39.88 14.14
N SER A 47 32.18 -40.07 15.46
CA SER A 47 31.01 -40.45 16.27
C SER A 47 29.89 -39.41 16.23
N SER A 48 30.21 -38.11 16.25
CA SER A 48 29.20 -37.04 16.10
C SER A 48 28.56 -37.02 14.72
N ILE A 49 29.32 -37.30 13.65
CA ILE A 49 28.78 -37.43 12.28
C ILE A 49 27.79 -38.59 12.21
N LEU A 50 28.16 -39.75 12.78
CA LEU A 50 27.31 -40.94 12.80
C LEU A 50 26.04 -40.76 13.64
N LYS A 51 26.12 -39.99 14.73
CA LYS A 51 24.94 -39.64 15.55
C LYS A 51 23.90 -38.82 14.76
N ASN A 52 24.35 -37.99 13.82
CA ASN A 52 23.51 -37.15 12.97
C ASN A 52 23.28 -37.74 11.57
N LYS A 53 23.46 -39.06 11.39
CA LYS A 53 23.48 -39.72 10.07
C LYS A 53 22.22 -39.48 9.24
N GLU A 54 21.03 -39.51 9.86
CA GLU A 54 19.75 -39.37 9.14
C GLU A 54 19.60 -37.97 8.54
N ALA A 55 19.90 -36.92 9.31
CA ALA A 55 19.87 -35.54 8.85
C ALA A 55 20.91 -35.24 7.75
N ILE A 56 22.08 -35.91 7.80
CA ILE A 56 23.14 -35.75 6.81
C ILE A 56 22.80 -36.49 5.51
N LYS A 57 22.17 -37.68 5.59
CA LYS A 57 21.72 -38.44 4.42
C LYS A 57 20.60 -37.75 3.66
N GLY A 58 19.61 -37.22 4.37
CA GLY A 58 18.44 -36.54 3.79
C GLY A 58 18.73 -35.17 3.16
N ALA A 59 19.91 -34.59 3.40
CA ALA A 59 20.25 -33.28 2.86
C ALA A 59 20.70 -33.33 1.39
N ASN A 60 20.03 -32.61 0.51
CA ASN A 60 20.44 -32.40 -0.89
C ASN A 60 21.12 -31.03 -1.00
N VAL A 61 22.46 -30.99 -1.08
CA VAL A 61 23.26 -29.75 -1.04
C VAL A 61 24.26 -29.72 -2.20
N ALA A 62 24.53 -28.53 -2.73
CA ALA A 62 25.54 -28.31 -3.78
C ALA A 62 26.95 -28.70 -3.31
N ARG A 63 27.83 -29.07 -4.26
CA ARG A 63 29.20 -29.51 -3.95
C ARG A 63 29.97 -28.44 -3.16
N GLY A 64 30.55 -28.85 -2.03
CA GLY A 64 31.46 -28.01 -1.23
C GLY A 64 30.81 -27.30 -0.04
N VAL A 65 29.53 -27.54 0.22
CA VAL A 65 28.84 -27.00 1.39
C VAL A 65 29.38 -27.65 2.67
N LYS A 66 29.84 -26.81 3.60
CA LYS A 66 30.45 -27.23 4.88
C LYS A 66 29.50 -27.22 6.06
N THR A 67 28.31 -26.64 5.92
CA THR A 67 27.35 -26.45 7.01
C THR A 67 25.93 -26.66 6.49
N LEU A 68 25.18 -27.53 7.17
CA LEU A 68 23.74 -27.65 6.97
C LEU A 68 23.09 -26.48 7.71
N THR A 69 22.71 -25.43 7.00
CA THR A 69 21.76 -24.46 7.52
C THR A 69 20.39 -25.13 7.56
N ARG A 70 19.73 -25.09 8.72
CA ARG A 70 18.37 -25.59 8.87
C ARG A 70 17.49 -24.94 7.80
N GLN A 71 16.87 -25.73 6.93
CA GLN A 71 15.90 -25.21 5.98
C GLN A 71 14.79 -24.53 6.75
N ARG A 72 14.42 -23.34 6.29
CA ARG A 72 13.35 -22.55 6.87
C ARG A 72 12.04 -23.30 6.65
N THR A 73 11.21 -23.38 7.70
CA THR A 73 9.89 -24.00 7.55
C THR A 73 8.98 -23.05 6.78
N GLN A 74 8.07 -23.62 5.98
CA GLN A 74 7.06 -22.88 5.22
C GLN A 74 6.23 -21.95 6.12
N THR A 75 5.96 -22.36 7.37
CA THR A 75 5.28 -21.53 8.38
C THR A 75 6.06 -20.26 8.71
N ILE A 76 7.39 -20.33 8.86
CA ILE A 76 8.22 -19.14 9.13
C ILE A 76 8.30 -18.25 7.88
N GLU A 77 8.29 -18.84 6.67
CA GLU A 77 8.12 -18.10 5.40
C GLU A 77 6.85 -17.26 5.39
N GLU A 78 5.73 -17.87 5.74
CA GLU A 78 4.44 -17.19 5.80
C GLU A 78 4.42 -16.09 6.89
N VAL A 79 4.97 -16.37 8.08
CA VAL A 79 5.09 -15.37 9.15
C VAL A 79 5.85 -14.13 8.68
N GLU A 80 7.00 -14.26 8.01
CA GLU A 80 7.76 -13.07 7.60
C GLU A 80 7.08 -12.32 6.45
N LYS A 81 6.32 -12.98 5.56
CA LYS A 81 5.54 -12.29 4.52
C LYS A 81 4.46 -11.41 5.15
N LEU A 82 3.66 -11.99 6.05
CA LEU A 82 2.61 -11.26 6.77
C LEU A 82 3.20 -10.14 7.63
N LEU A 83 4.32 -10.42 8.29
CA LEU A 83 5.03 -9.44 9.11
C LEU A 83 5.62 -8.30 8.25
N PHE A 84 6.10 -8.58 7.04
CA PHE A 84 6.60 -7.55 6.14
C PHE A 84 5.47 -6.62 5.67
N ILE A 85 4.31 -7.17 5.30
CA ILE A 85 3.12 -6.37 4.97
C ILE A 85 2.74 -5.48 6.16
N TRP A 86 2.65 -6.06 7.37
CA TRP A 86 2.33 -5.32 8.59
C TRP A 86 3.34 -4.21 8.91
N ILE A 87 4.64 -4.44 8.71
CA ILE A 87 5.66 -3.40 8.91
C ILE A 87 5.48 -2.26 7.90
N ASN A 88 5.24 -2.56 6.62
CA ASN A 88 5.03 -1.52 5.62
C ASN A 88 3.80 -0.68 5.94
N GLU A 89 2.70 -1.31 6.38
CA GLU A 89 1.51 -0.57 6.81
C GLU A 89 1.77 0.34 7.98
N LYS A 90 2.50 -0.14 8.99
CA LYS A 90 2.86 0.66 10.15
C LYS A 90 3.80 1.81 9.79
N GLN A 91 4.71 1.62 8.84
CA GLN A 91 5.57 2.70 8.35
C GLN A 91 4.79 3.73 7.54
N LEU A 92 3.82 3.30 6.73
CA LEU A 92 2.93 4.18 5.96
C LEU A 92 1.94 4.95 6.85
N ALA A 93 1.56 4.39 8.01
CA ALA A 93 0.72 5.07 9.00
C ALA A 93 1.52 6.02 9.93
N GLY A 94 2.80 6.26 9.64
CA GLY A 94 3.67 7.10 10.48
C GLY A 94 3.95 6.52 11.89
N ASP A 95 3.60 5.26 12.13
CA ASP A 95 3.65 4.63 13.45
C ASP A 95 5.07 4.17 13.83
N ARG A 96 5.39 4.27 15.12
CA ARG A 96 6.67 3.80 15.67
C ARG A 96 6.70 2.28 15.74
N ILE A 97 7.61 1.67 14.97
CA ILE A 97 7.85 0.23 15.02
C ILE A 97 9.15 -0.06 15.76
N SER A 98 9.04 -0.80 16.87
CA SER A 98 10.20 -1.28 17.62
C SER A 98 10.53 -2.75 17.34
N GLU A 99 11.79 -3.14 17.58
CA GLU A 99 12.23 -4.54 17.53
C GLU A 99 11.33 -5.44 18.40
N SER A 100 10.92 -4.95 19.58
CA SER A 100 10.03 -5.69 20.47
C SER A 100 8.64 -5.91 19.89
N MET A 101 8.10 -4.93 19.15
CA MET A 101 6.79 -5.03 18.51
C MET A 101 6.84 -6.00 17.35
N ILE A 102 7.88 -5.94 16.52
CA ILE A 102 8.10 -6.87 15.41
C ILE A 102 8.21 -8.30 15.93
N CYS A 103 9.01 -8.54 16.97
CA CYS A 103 9.16 -9.87 17.55
C CYS A 103 7.86 -10.37 18.19
N LYS A 104 7.12 -9.52 18.92
CA LYS A 104 5.80 -9.89 19.49
C LYS A 104 4.78 -10.22 18.40
N LYS A 105 4.68 -9.39 17.35
CA LYS A 105 3.77 -9.62 16.23
C LYS A 105 4.15 -10.90 15.48
N ALA A 106 5.44 -11.17 15.26
CA ALA A 106 5.91 -12.41 14.65
C ALA A 106 5.51 -13.66 15.45
N LEU A 107 5.60 -13.60 16.79
CA LEU A 107 5.14 -14.69 17.67
C LEU A 107 3.62 -14.88 17.57
N HIS A 108 2.86 -13.78 17.51
CA HIS A 108 1.41 -13.82 17.37
C HIS A 108 0.98 -14.44 16.03
N LEU A 109 1.56 -13.95 14.91
CA LEU A 109 1.33 -14.49 13.57
C LEU A 109 1.64 -16.00 13.51
N HIS A 110 2.73 -16.42 14.12
CA HIS A 110 3.11 -17.82 14.18
C HIS A 110 2.12 -18.66 14.99
N ALA A 111 1.64 -18.14 16.13
CA ALA A 111 0.65 -18.83 16.95
C ALA A 111 -0.70 -18.97 16.23
N ASP A 112 -1.14 -17.94 15.52
CA ASP A 112 -2.38 -17.95 14.75
C ASP A 112 -2.30 -18.95 13.58
N LEU A 113 -1.19 -18.94 12.82
CA LEU A 113 -0.95 -19.89 11.74
C LEU A 113 -0.97 -21.35 12.20
N ILE A 114 -0.44 -21.64 13.40
CA ILE A 114 -0.48 -22.99 13.96
C ILE A 114 -1.91 -23.39 14.36
N LYS A 115 -2.70 -22.47 14.93
CA LYS A 115 -4.09 -22.75 15.31
C LYS A 115 -4.98 -23.06 14.10
N SER A 116 -4.74 -22.41 12.97
CA SER A 116 -5.54 -22.58 11.74
C SER A 116 -5.20 -23.84 10.94
N THR A 117 -4.13 -24.58 11.28
CA THR A 117 -3.70 -25.79 10.55
C THR A 117 -3.47 -26.97 11.50
N PRO A 118 -4.52 -27.72 11.90
CA PRO A 118 -4.37 -28.87 12.78
C PRO A 118 -3.98 -30.11 11.97
N GLY A 119 -2.68 -30.32 11.76
CA GLY A 119 -2.19 -31.61 11.27
C GLY A 119 -0.82 -31.56 10.58
N THR A 120 0.24 -31.91 11.31
CA THR A 120 0.98 -33.17 11.16
C THR A 120 2.03 -33.24 12.28
N SER A 121 2.03 -34.35 12.99
CA SER A 121 2.91 -34.69 14.11
C SER A 121 4.40 -34.42 13.82
N ALA A 122 5.05 -33.62 14.69
CA ALA A 122 6.30 -33.92 15.40
C ALA A 122 6.91 -32.60 15.88
N GLU A 123 6.97 -32.39 17.20
CA GLU A 123 7.78 -31.36 17.90
C GLU A 123 8.11 -30.11 17.07
N SER A 124 7.13 -29.25 16.81
CA SER A 124 7.41 -27.96 16.18
C SER A 124 8.20 -27.13 17.19
N ASP A 125 9.50 -26.97 16.95
CA ASP A 125 10.34 -26.04 17.70
C ASP A 125 9.60 -24.72 17.91
N ILE A 126 9.33 -24.39 19.18
CA ILE A 126 8.67 -23.15 19.57
C ILE A 126 9.43 -22.00 18.89
N PHE A 127 8.76 -21.29 17.98
CA PHE A 127 9.32 -20.10 17.36
C PHE A 127 9.54 -19.05 18.46
N LYS A 128 10.78 -18.61 18.64
CA LYS A 128 11.18 -17.73 19.75
C LYS A 128 11.40 -16.28 19.34
N ALA A 129 11.12 -15.93 18.07
CA ALA A 129 11.37 -14.60 17.47
C ALA A 129 12.65 -13.94 18.04
N SER A 130 13.75 -14.69 18.03
CA SER A 130 14.97 -14.30 18.75
C SER A 130 15.65 -13.10 18.08
N ARG A 131 16.53 -12.43 18.82
CA ARG A 131 17.35 -11.34 18.27
C ARG A 131 18.09 -11.74 16.98
N GLY A 132 18.66 -12.94 16.97
CA GLY A 132 19.33 -13.47 15.78
C GLY A 132 18.38 -13.77 14.61
N TRP A 133 17.11 -14.10 14.88
CA TRP A 133 16.10 -14.20 13.83
C TRP A 133 15.76 -12.81 13.28
N PHE A 134 15.52 -11.82 14.14
CA PHE A 134 15.19 -10.45 13.74
C PHE A 134 16.29 -9.81 12.88
N ASP A 135 17.56 -9.93 13.27
CA ASP A 135 18.69 -9.39 12.50
C ASP A 135 18.79 -10.01 11.09
N ASN A 136 18.45 -11.30 10.98
CA ASN A 136 18.42 -12.00 9.70
C ASN A 136 17.18 -11.67 8.87
N PHE A 137 16.02 -11.49 9.50
CA PHE A 137 14.80 -10.99 8.84
C PHE A 137 15.05 -9.59 8.28
N LYS A 138 15.57 -8.65 9.10
CA LYS A 138 15.93 -7.28 8.69
C LYS A 138 16.84 -7.25 7.46
N ARG A 139 17.85 -8.13 7.42
CA ARG A 139 18.77 -8.24 6.26
C ARG A 139 18.08 -8.76 4.99
N ARG A 140 17.07 -9.64 5.13
CA ARG A 140 16.32 -10.20 3.99
C ARG A 140 15.26 -9.24 3.47
N SER A 141 14.60 -8.50 4.35
CA SER A 141 13.50 -7.61 4.01
C SER A 141 13.95 -6.20 3.60
N GLY A 142 15.22 -5.83 3.84
CA GLY A 142 15.74 -4.50 3.50
C GLY A 142 15.22 -3.38 4.41
N ILE A 143 14.61 -3.71 5.55
CA ILE A 143 14.06 -2.71 6.47
C ILE A 143 15.21 -2.03 7.23
N HIS A 144 15.38 -0.72 7.08
CA HIS A 144 16.47 0.01 7.76
C HIS A 144 16.02 0.78 9.02
N SER A 145 14.76 1.19 9.11
CA SER A 145 14.17 2.03 10.17
C SER A 145 13.43 1.22 11.25
N VAL A 146 14.14 0.81 12.31
CA VAL A 146 13.53 0.21 13.51
C VAL A 146 14.16 0.81 14.76
N VAL A 147 13.33 1.42 15.62
CA VAL A 147 13.78 2.14 16.84
C VAL A 147 13.81 1.19 18.04
N ARG A 148 14.86 1.25 18.87
CA ARG A 148 14.96 0.50 20.15
C ARG A 148 14.41 1.35 21.31
N LEU A 149 13.66 0.74 22.23
CA LEU A 149 12.76 1.46 23.14
C LEU A 149 13.36 1.72 24.54
N GLY A 150 13.08 2.91 25.09
CA GLY A 150 13.43 3.37 26.44
C GLY A 150 13.69 4.88 26.48
N GLU A 151 14.86 5.30 25.99
CA GLU A 151 15.30 6.71 25.90
C GLU A 151 14.66 7.45 24.69
N ALA A 152 14.18 6.68 23.71
CA ALA A 152 13.67 7.22 22.45
C ALA A 152 12.38 8.06 22.60
N ALA A 153 11.51 7.79 23.57
CA ALA A 153 10.25 8.54 23.67
C ALA A 153 10.45 9.99 24.14
N SER A 154 11.37 10.24 25.09
CA SER A 154 11.75 11.59 25.51
C SER A 154 12.48 12.32 24.39
N ALA A 155 13.47 11.66 23.78
CA ALA A 155 14.24 12.21 22.69
C ALA A 155 13.36 12.62 21.50
N ILE A 156 12.30 11.87 21.17
CA ILE A 156 11.40 12.25 20.07
C ILE A 156 10.50 13.44 20.45
N LYS A 157 10.09 13.57 21.71
CA LYS A 157 9.36 14.76 22.16
C LYS A 157 10.26 16.01 22.11
N GLU A 158 11.52 15.86 22.50
CA GLU A 158 12.53 16.92 22.36
C GLU A 158 12.76 17.28 20.89
N GLU A 159 12.90 16.29 20.00
CA GLU A 159 13.06 16.50 18.55
C GLU A 159 11.82 17.20 17.95
N ALA A 160 10.62 16.78 18.33
CA ALA A 160 9.38 17.41 17.91
C ALA A 160 9.31 18.88 18.38
N ASN A 161 9.65 19.16 19.64
CA ASN A 161 9.68 20.52 20.17
C ASN A 161 10.73 21.39 19.46
N ARG A 162 11.92 20.84 19.19
CA ARG A 162 12.96 21.53 18.42
C ARG A 162 12.48 21.87 17.01
N PHE A 163 11.76 20.95 16.38
CA PHE A 163 11.18 21.19 15.06
C PHE A 163 10.08 22.25 15.10
N VAL A 164 9.19 22.24 16.09
CA VAL A 164 8.18 23.29 16.26
C VAL A 164 8.82 24.68 16.33
N LEU A 165 9.92 24.81 17.07
CA LEU A 165 10.69 26.06 17.14
C LEU A 165 11.33 26.42 15.79
N ALA A 166 11.99 25.47 15.13
CA ALA A 166 12.64 25.71 13.84
C ALA A 166 11.61 26.04 12.72
N PHE A 167 10.47 25.37 12.73
CA PHE A 167 9.34 25.65 11.84
C PHE A 167 8.83 27.07 12.06
N LYS A 168 8.66 27.48 13.33
CA LYS A 168 8.24 28.84 13.66
C LYS A 168 9.23 29.88 13.15
N ASP A 169 10.51 29.72 13.48
CA ASP A 169 11.56 30.65 13.06
C ASP A 169 11.60 30.78 11.52
N TYR A 170 11.43 29.66 10.81
CA TYR A 170 11.36 29.64 9.35
C TYR A 170 10.14 30.40 8.83
N VAL A 171 8.94 30.09 9.32
CA VAL A 171 7.69 30.73 8.90
C VAL A 171 7.70 32.24 9.14
N GLU A 172 8.23 32.68 10.28
CA GLU A 172 8.37 34.10 10.62
C GLU A 172 9.42 34.82 9.76
N ALA A 173 10.61 34.24 9.60
CA ALA A 173 11.69 34.83 8.82
C ALA A 173 11.30 35.03 7.34
N ASP A 174 10.57 34.07 6.79
CA ASP A 174 10.13 34.06 5.41
C ASP A 174 8.77 34.77 5.20
N GLY A 175 8.12 35.21 6.28
CA GLY A 175 6.87 35.97 6.24
C GLY A 175 5.67 35.18 5.73
N PHE A 176 5.59 33.88 6.02
CA PHE A 176 4.48 33.02 5.61
C PHE A 176 3.20 33.35 6.39
N LEU A 177 2.08 33.46 5.67
CA LEU A 177 0.76 33.61 6.26
C LEU A 177 0.07 32.24 6.46
N PRO A 178 -0.89 32.09 7.39
CA PRO A 178 -1.62 30.84 7.59
C PRO A 178 -2.31 30.30 6.32
N GLN A 179 -2.67 31.18 5.38
CA GLN A 179 -3.24 30.84 4.08
C GLN A 179 -2.26 30.12 3.15
N GLN A 180 -0.95 30.31 3.36
CA GLN A 180 0.13 29.84 2.51
C GLN A 180 0.82 28.58 3.05
N VAL A 181 0.49 28.14 4.27
CA VAL A 181 1.08 26.95 4.88
C VAL A 181 0.08 25.80 4.83
N PHE A 182 0.51 24.70 4.23
CA PHE A 182 -0.26 23.50 3.94
C PHE A 182 0.35 22.29 4.61
N ASN A 183 -0.51 21.35 5.00
CA ASN A 183 -0.10 20.01 5.38
C ASN A 183 -0.95 19.01 4.60
N CYS A 184 -0.36 17.88 4.22
CA CYS A 184 -1.07 16.74 3.66
C CYS A 184 -0.69 15.46 4.39
N ASP A 185 -1.61 14.49 4.33
CA ASP A 185 -1.40 13.19 4.94
C ASP A 185 -2.33 12.12 4.36
N GLU A 186 -1.86 10.88 4.37
CA GLU A 186 -2.58 9.71 3.88
C GLU A 186 -3.42 9.05 4.98
N THR A 187 -4.59 8.55 4.59
CA THR A 187 -5.42 7.77 5.47
C THR A 187 -6.15 6.65 4.75
N GLY A 188 -6.21 5.48 5.41
CA GLY A 188 -7.06 4.38 4.98
C GLY A 188 -8.53 4.63 5.34
N LEU A 189 -9.43 4.38 4.39
CA LEU A 189 -10.87 4.38 4.60
C LEU A 189 -11.46 3.01 4.25
N PHE A 190 -12.09 2.36 5.23
CA PHE A 190 -12.86 1.15 5.00
C PHE A 190 -14.30 1.54 4.68
N TRP A 191 -14.55 1.80 3.40
CA TRP A 191 -15.74 2.53 2.96
C TRP A 191 -17.07 1.77 3.15
N LYS A 192 -17.01 0.46 3.45
CA LYS A 192 -18.15 -0.42 3.78
C LYS A 192 -18.14 -0.94 5.23
N LYS A 193 -17.24 -0.46 6.10
CA LYS A 193 -17.14 -0.95 7.48
C LYS A 193 -18.23 -0.32 8.35
N MET A 194 -18.81 -1.13 9.23
CA MET A 194 -19.77 -0.70 10.25
C MET A 194 -19.21 -1.03 11.65
N PRO A 195 -19.68 -0.36 12.71
CA PRO A 195 -19.29 -0.69 14.08
C PRO A 195 -19.55 -2.17 14.41
N LYS A 196 -18.71 -2.77 15.26
CA LYS A 196 -18.72 -4.24 15.47
C LYS A 196 -20.07 -4.78 15.97
N ASN A 197 -20.83 -3.97 16.71
CA ASN A 197 -22.09 -4.35 17.32
C ASN A 197 -23.33 -4.06 16.44
N THR A 198 -23.19 -3.43 15.26
CA THR A 198 -24.33 -3.16 14.36
C THR A 198 -24.86 -4.39 13.64
N TYR A 199 -24.03 -5.42 13.49
CA TYR A 199 -24.35 -6.58 12.67
C TYR A 199 -25.36 -7.54 13.33
N ILE A 200 -25.76 -7.28 14.58
CA ILE A 200 -26.69 -8.13 15.31
C ILE A 200 -28.14 -7.80 14.93
N THR A 201 -28.50 -7.91 13.64
CA THR A 201 -29.92 -8.09 13.30
C THR A 201 -30.33 -9.53 13.67
N LYS A 202 -31.64 -9.75 13.89
CA LYS A 202 -32.16 -11.12 14.13
C LYS A 202 -31.81 -12.10 13.00
N GLU A 203 -31.55 -11.61 11.78
CA GLU A 203 -31.16 -12.45 10.63
C GLU A 203 -29.69 -12.90 10.65
N GLU A 204 -28.77 -12.17 11.29
CA GLU A 204 -27.36 -12.58 11.38
C GLU A 204 -27.11 -13.51 12.58
N LYS A 205 -27.86 -13.37 13.67
CA LYS A 205 -27.86 -14.33 14.79
C LYS A 205 -28.22 -15.76 14.36
N SER A 206 -28.94 -15.94 13.25
CA SER A 206 -29.37 -17.24 12.74
C SER A 206 -28.40 -17.89 11.75
N LEU A 207 -27.29 -17.23 11.37
CA LEU A 207 -26.34 -17.73 10.38
C LEU A 207 -24.88 -17.56 10.84
N PRO A 208 -24.20 -18.63 11.31
CA PRO A 208 -22.78 -18.55 11.62
C PRO A 208 -21.93 -18.33 10.35
N GLY A 209 -21.08 -17.29 10.34
CA GLY A 209 -20.02 -17.12 9.34
C GLY A 209 -20.06 -15.86 8.46
N HIS A 210 -20.86 -14.84 8.76
CA HIS A 210 -20.85 -13.60 7.98
C HIS A 210 -19.55 -12.81 8.21
N LYS A 211 -18.71 -12.68 7.17
CA LYS A 211 -17.52 -11.82 7.17
C LYS A 211 -17.91 -10.43 6.66
N PRO A 212 -17.63 -9.33 7.39
CA PRO A 212 -17.90 -7.98 6.89
C PRO A 212 -17.12 -7.72 5.59
N MET A 213 -17.73 -7.01 4.64
CA MET A 213 -17.05 -6.59 3.39
C MET A 213 -15.99 -5.53 3.73
N LYS A 214 -14.73 -5.94 3.86
CA LYS A 214 -13.61 -5.06 4.24
C LYS A 214 -12.90 -4.48 3.01
N ASP A 215 -13.64 -3.76 2.19
CA ASP A 215 -13.05 -3.07 1.04
C ASP A 215 -12.44 -1.73 1.50
N ARG A 216 -11.15 -1.51 1.19
CA ARG A 216 -10.34 -0.38 1.65
C ARG A 216 -9.88 0.45 0.47
N LEU A 217 -9.87 1.76 0.67
CA LEU A 217 -9.24 2.73 -0.23
C LEU A 217 -8.31 3.65 0.58
N THR A 218 -7.37 4.30 -0.10
CA THR A 218 -6.45 5.27 0.52
C THR A 218 -6.77 6.66 0.00
N LEU A 219 -6.84 7.63 0.92
CA LEU A 219 -7.06 9.04 0.64
C LEU A 219 -5.84 9.85 1.06
N LEU A 220 -5.39 10.77 0.22
CA LEU A 220 -4.48 11.85 0.62
C LEU A 220 -5.31 13.12 0.78
N LEU A 221 -5.35 13.65 2.00
CA LEU A 221 -6.07 14.88 2.35
C LEU A 221 -5.07 16.02 2.52
N CYS A 222 -5.41 17.22 2.04
CA CYS A 222 -4.53 18.40 2.13
C CYS A 222 -5.33 19.68 2.37
N GLY A 223 -4.83 20.57 3.22
CA GLY A 223 -5.44 21.87 3.49
C GLY A 223 -4.52 22.83 4.24
N ASN A 224 -4.92 24.09 4.33
CA ASN A 224 -4.08 25.16 4.89
C ASN A 224 -4.33 25.45 6.38
N ALA A 225 -3.40 26.19 6.99
CA ALA A 225 -3.46 26.57 8.40
C ALA A 225 -4.58 27.56 8.74
N SER A 226 -4.98 28.43 7.81
CA SER A 226 -6.17 29.27 7.98
C SER A 226 -7.50 28.50 7.88
N GLY A 227 -7.47 27.25 7.40
CA GLY A 227 -8.63 26.37 7.28
C GLY A 227 -9.69 26.81 6.26
N ASP A 228 -9.44 27.85 5.46
CA ASP A 228 -10.35 28.33 4.42
C ASP A 228 -10.08 27.71 3.04
N PHE A 229 -9.05 26.87 2.93
CA PHE A 229 -8.76 26.13 1.70
C PHE A 229 -8.48 24.65 1.97
N LYS A 230 -9.25 23.81 1.28
CA LYS A 230 -9.14 22.36 1.28
C LYS A 230 -8.88 21.91 -0.15
N VAL A 231 -7.79 21.18 -0.36
CA VAL A 231 -7.39 20.71 -1.68
C VAL A 231 -8.23 19.49 -2.04
N LYS A 232 -8.46 19.30 -3.35
CA LYS A 232 -9.11 18.11 -3.89
C LYS A 232 -8.32 16.85 -3.49
N PRO A 233 -8.93 15.85 -2.80
CA PRO A 233 -8.22 14.66 -2.35
C PRO A 233 -7.70 13.79 -3.50
N LEU A 234 -6.57 13.12 -3.31
CA LEU A 234 -6.17 11.96 -4.13
C LEU A 234 -6.76 10.70 -3.50
N LEU A 235 -7.35 9.85 -4.35
CA LEU A 235 -7.91 8.56 -3.97
C LEU A 235 -7.24 7.46 -4.76
N VAL A 236 -6.68 6.47 -4.05
CA VAL A 236 -6.15 5.25 -4.64
C VAL A 236 -7.06 4.07 -4.30
N TYR A 237 -7.52 3.39 -5.35
CA TYR A 237 -8.35 2.19 -5.24
C TYR A 237 -7.65 0.97 -5.86
N HIS A 238 -8.16 -0.24 -5.59
CA HIS A 238 -7.56 -1.45 -6.14
C HIS A 238 -7.89 -1.68 -7.63
N SER A 239 -9.01 -1.12 -8.12
CA SER A 239 -9.50 -1.31 -9.49
C SER A 239 -9.47 0.00 -10.28
N GLU A 240 -8.82 0.01 -11.44
CA GLU A 240 -8.73 1.21 -12.31
C GLU A 240 -10.08 1.57 -12.93
N ASN A 241 -10.89 0.58 -13.30
CA ASN A 241 -12.18 0.79 -13.97
C ASN A 241 -13.28 -0.10 -13.35
N PRO A 242 -13.80 0.27 -12.16
CA PRO A 242 -14.92 -0.44 -11.56
C PRO A 242 -16.11 -0.56 -12.52
N TRP A 243 -16.84 -1.67 -12.48
CA TRP A 243 -17.97 -1.91 -13.40
C TRP A 243 -19.01 -0.78 -13.38
N VAL A 244 -19.24 -0.17 -12.20
CA VAL A 244 -20.15 0.98 -12.07
C VAL A 244 -19.70 2.21 -12.86
N PHE A 245 -18.39 2.41 -13.06
CA PHE A 245 -17.90 3.53 -13.89
C PHE A 245 -18.24 3.30 -15.36
N LYS A 246 -18.11 2.06 -15.84
CA LYS A 246 -18.51 1.69 -17.21
C LYS A 246 -20.02 1.84 -17.39
N LYS A 247 -20.82 1.32 -16.45
CA LYS A 247 -22.28 1.40 -16.50
C LYS A 247 -22.80 2.84 -16.53
N ASN A 248 -22.18 3.73 -15.75
CA ASN A 248 -22.62 5.11 -15.58
C ASN A 248 -21.87 6.12 -16.46
N ASN A 249 -21.01 5.67 -17.38
CA ASN A 249 -20.16 6.51 -18.24
C ASN A 249 -19.40 7.60 -17.45
N VAL A 250 -18.79 7.21 -16.34
CA VAL A 250 -18.12 8.14 -15.42
C VAL A 250 -16.87 8.72 -16.05
N ILE A 251 -16.79 10.05 -16.08
CA ILE A 251 -15.60 10.78 -16.52
C ILE A 251 -14.71 11.07 -15.30
N LYS A 252 -13.58 10.37 -15.19
CA LYS A 252 -12.68 10.43 -14.02
C LYS A 252 -12.21 11.84 -13.67
N SER A 253 -11.95 12.70 -14.66
CA SER A 253 -11.53 14.09 -14.42
C SER A 253 -12.58 14.94 -13.71
N LYS A 254 -13.87 14.59 -13.84
CA LYS A 254 -14.99 15.28 -13.19
C LYS A 254 -15.30 14.75 -11.78
N LEU A 255 -14.60 13.73 -11.32
CA LEU A 255 -14.79 13.22 -9.96
C LEU A 255 -14.35 14.27 -8.92
N PRO A 256 -14.96 14.25 -7.72
CA PRO A 256 -14.58 15.14 -6.62
C PRO A 256 -13.21 14.80 -6.01
N VAL A 257 -12.57 13.73 -6.49
CA VAL A 257 -11.23 13.27 -6.11
C VAL A 257 -10.38 13.08 -7.36
N MET A 258 -9.06 13.11 -7.21
CA MET A 258 -8.15 12.59 -8.22
C MET A 258 -8.13 11.07 -8.10
N TRP A 259 -8.61 10.38 -9.12
CA TRP A 259 -8.69 8.92 -9.12
C TRP A 259 -7.40 8.30 -9.65
N ARG A 260 -6.84 7.36 -8.90
CA ARG A 260 -5.76 6.45 -9.32
C ARG A 260 -6.06 5.04 -8.83
N ALA A 261 -5.46 4.03 -9.46
CA ALA A 261 -5.55 2.66 -8.96
C ALA A 261 -4.24 1.89 -9.05
N ASN A 262 -4.06 0.98 -8.10
CA ASN A 262 -3.05 -0.08 -8.12
C ASN A 262 -3.51 -1.26 -7.26
N SER A 263 -3.01 -2.46 -7.49
CA SER A 263 -3.43 -3.67 -6.77
C SER A 263 -3.30 -3.59 -5.23
N LYS A 264 -2.48 -2.68 -4.71
CA LYS A 264 -2.28 -2.46 -3.26
C LYS A 264 -3.20 -1.40 -2.66
N ALA A 265 -3.90 -0.61 -3.48
CA ALA A 265 -4.61 0.59 -3.10
C ALA A 265 -3.77 1.60 -2.27
N TRP A 266 -2.48 1.77 -2.57
CA TRP A 266 -1.55 2.64 -1.83
C TRP A 266 -1.07 3.83 -2.66
N VAL A 267 -0.81 4.96 -1.99
CA VAL A 267 -0.13 6.11 -2.62
C VAL A 267 1.31 5.72 -2.94
N THR A 268 1.72 5.99 -4.18
CA THR A 268 3.09 5.78 -4.64
C THR A 268 3.75 7.14 -4.87
N ARG A 269 5.09 7.19 -4.93
CA ARG A 269 5.81 8.41 -5.30
C ARG A 269 5.33 9.02 -6.60
N GLN A 270 5.05 8.17 -7.60
CA GLN A 270 4.51 8.62 -8.88
C GLN A 270 3.15 9.31 -8.71
N PHE A 271 2.22 8.68 -7.99
CA PHE A 271 0.88 9.27 -7.76
C PHE A 271 0.94 10.55 -6.93
N PHE A 272 1.86 10.63 -5.97
CA PHE A 272 2.04 11.82 -5.17
C PHE A 272 2.55 12.99 -6.02
N ILE A 273 3.59 12.78 -6.84
CA ILE A 273 4.11 13.78 -7.77
C ILE A 273 3.04 14.23 -8.76
N GLU A 274 2.30 13.30 -9.35
CA GLU A 274 1.18 13.62 -10.24
C GLU A 274 0.12 14.46 -9.52
N TRP A 275 -0.21 14.15 -8.27
CA TRP A 275 -1.16 14.94 -7.49
C TRP A 275 -0.63 16.35 -7.22
N VAL A 276 0.68 16.50 -6.96
CA VAL A 276 1.29 17.81 -6.79
C VAL A 276 1.15 18.66 -8.07
N HIS A 277 1.39 18.07 -9.24
CA HIS A 277 1.34 18.77 -10.53
C HIS A 277 -0.07 19.00 -11.08
N GLU A 278 -0.95 18.01 -10.99
CA GLU A 278 -2.29 18.06 -11.59
C GLU A 278 -3.31 18.75 -10.67
N VAL A 279 -3.09 18.72 -9.36
CA VAL A 279 -4.10 19.15 -8.38
C VAL A 279 -3.54 20.23 -7.45
N PHE A 280 -2.52 19.93 -6.65
CA PHE A 280 -2.07 20.83 -5.58
C PHE A 280 -1.55 22.16 -6.14
N GLY A 281 -0.56 22.13 -7.02
CA GLY A 281 0.08 23.31 -7.59
C GLY A 281 -0.92 24.24 -8.28
N PRO A 282 -1.72 23.77 -9.26
CA PRO A 282 -2.74 24.59 -9.92
C PRO A 282 -3.77 25.16 -8.93
N SER A 283 -4.27 24.34 -8.00
CA SER A 283 -5.30 24.76 -7.04
C SER A 283 -4.79 25.82 -6.07
N VAL A 284 -3.57 25.67 -5.57
CA VAL A 284 -2.95 26.66 -4.67
C VAL A 284 -2.63 27.95 -5.42
N LYS A 285 -2.13 27.86 -6.65
CA LYS A 285 -1.86 29.04 -7.49
C LYS A 285 -3.12 29.88 -7.69
N GLU A 286 -4.22 29.25 -8.09
CA GLU A 286 -5.53 29.91 -8.27
C GLU A 286 -6.03 30.52 -6.95
N TYR A 287 -5.92 29.79 -5.84
CA TYR A 287 -6.32 30.27 -4.52
C TYR A 287 -5.53 31.51 -4.08
N LEU A 288 -4.19 31.50 -4.23
CA LEU A 288 -3.33 32.62 -3.86
C LEU A 288 -3.63 33.86 -4.71
N GLN A 289 -3.87 33.68 -6.01
CA GLN A 289 -4.30 34.76 -6.90
C GLN A 289 -5.65 35.34 -6.49
N TYR A 290 -6.63 34.47 -6.21
CA TYR A 290 -7.96 34.88 -5.76
C TYR A 290 -7.92 35.68 -4.45
N LYS A 291 -7.06 35.28 -3.52
CA LYS A 291 -6.85 35.98 -2.24
C LYS A 291 -5.94 37.21 -2.34
N ASN A 292 -5.39 37.48 -3.52
CA ASN A 292 -4.40 38.53 -3.75
C ASN A 292 -3.19 38.43 -2.80
N LEU A 293 -2.70 37.20 -2.59
CA LEU A 293 -1.55 36.90 -1.75
C LEU A 293 -0.27 36.74 -2.60
N PRO A 294 0.92 36.96 -2.01
CA PRO A 294 2.17 36.64 -2.67
C PRO A 294 2.20 35.17 -3.11
N MET A 295 2.77 34.92 -4.30
CA MET A 295 2.92 33.59 -4.86
C MET A 295 4.01 32.82 -4.11
N LYS A 296 3.62 32.24 -2.97
CA LYS A 296 4.49 31.54 -2.03
C LYS A 296 3.63 30.54 -1.25
N CYS A 297 4.11 29.32 -1.13
CA CYS A 297 3.42 28.21 -0.48
C CYS A 297 4.45 27.36 0.29
N LEU A 298 4.11 26.90 1.49
CA LEU A 298 4.87 25.92 2.26
C LEU A 298 4.04 24.66 2.40
N LEU A 299 4.49 23.56 1.83
CA LEU A 299 3.90 22.24 1.99
C LEU A 299 4.72 21.44 3.03
N VAL A 300 4.12 21.19 4.19
CA VAL A 300 4.73 20.40 5.27
C VAL A 300 4.27 18.95 5.15
N VAL A 301 5.21 18.02 5.00
CA VAL A 301 4.94 16.59 4.76
C VAL A 301 5.76 15.68 5.67
N ASP A 302 5.33 14.44 5.82
CA ASP A 302 6.10 13.43 6.55
C ASP A 302 7.20 12.81 5.66
N ASN A 303 7.99 11.89 6.23
CA ASN A 303 9.03 11.17 5.50
C ASN A 303 8.55 9.82 4.94
N ALA A 304 7.27 9.71 4.54
CA ALA A 304 6.78 8.48 3.92
C ALA A 304 7.59 8.18 2.65
N PRO A 305 7.81 6.89 2.28
CA PRO A 305 8.53 6.53 1.07
C PRO A 305 7.93 7.08 -0.24
N ALA A 306 6.64 7.45 -0.21
CA ALA A 306 5.96 8.10 -1.33
C ALA A 306 6.37 9.57 -1.49
N HIS A 307 6.92 10.21 -0.45
CA HIS A 307 7.34 11.61 -0.47
C HIS A 307 8.83 11.71 -0.80
N PRO A 308 9.20 12.18 -2.01
CA PRO A 308 10.61 12.28 -2.37
C PRO A 308 11.30 13.42 -1.60
N PRO A 309 12.44 13.18 -0.93
CA PRO A 309 13.16 14.23 -0.19
C PRO A 309 13.61 15.44 -1.03
N GLY A 310 13.68 15.28 -2.36
CA GLY A 310 14.01 16.33 -3.32
C GLY A 310 12.82 16.78 -4.16
N LEU A 311 11.59 16.72 -3.62
CA LEU A 311 10.37 17.05 -4.36
C LEU A 311 10.47 18.38 -5.10
N GLU A 312 11.07 19.40 -4.49
CA GLU A 312 11.28 20.73 -5.07
C GLU A 312 12.05 20.69 -6.41
N GLU A 313 13.03 19.79 -6.54
CA GLU A 313 13.83 19.62 -7.77
C GLU A 313 13.03 18.94 -8.90
N GLU A 314 11.97 18.22 -8.54
CA GLU A 314 11.07 17.52 -9.47
C GLU A 314 9.84 18.36 -9.85
N LEU A 315 9.68 19.55 -9.24
CA LEU A 315 8.63 20.48 -9.60
C LEU A 315 8.94 21.17 -10.93
N VAL A 316 7.91 21.41 -11.74
CA VAL A 316 8.04 22.22 -12.94
C VAL A 316 8.25 23.68 -12.54
N GLU A 317 8.93 24.45 -13.38
CA GLU A 317 9.28 25.85 -13.10
C GLU A 317 8.07 26.70 -12.69
N GLU A 318 6.89 26.39 -13.24
CA GLU A 318 5.62 27.03 -12.89
C GLU A 318 5.24 26.90 -11.39
N PHE A 319 5.67 25.83 -10.72
CA PHE A 319 5.39 25.52 -9.33
C PHE A 319 6.57 25.80 -8.38
N SER A 320 7.57 26.57 -8.84
CA SER A 320 8.73 27.01 -8.04
C SER A 320 8.37 27.84 -6.80
N PHE A 321 7.11 28.26 -6.65
CA PHE A 321 6.61 28.95 -5.46
C PHE A 321 6.27 28.00 -4.29
N ILE A 322 6.31 26.69 -4.51
CA ILE A 322 6.04 25.66 -3.51
C ILE A 322 7.35 25.27 -2.84
N ASN A 323 7.48 25.63 -1.57
CA ASN A 323 8.53 25.18 -0.68
C ASN A 323 8.04 23.93 0.06
N VAL A 324 8.93 22.98 0.32
CA VAL A 324 8.60 21.72 0.98
C VAL A 324 9.41 21.59 2.27
N MET A 325 8.72 21.29 3.36
CA MET A 325 9.37 21.02 4.64
C MET A 325 8.98 19.64 5.15
N PHE A 326 9.98 18.86 5.54
CA PHE A 326 9.78 17.51 6.07
C PHE A 326 9.76 17.52 7.59
N PHE A 327 8.78 16.82 8.18
CA PHE A 327 8.80 16.53 9.62
C PHE A 327 10.02 15.70 10.00
N PRO A 328 10.53 15.78 11.25
CA PRO A 328 11.55 14.86 11.70
C PRO A 328 10.99 13.44 11.80
N PRO A 329 11.82 12.40 11.58
CA PRO A 329 11.36 11.02 11.67
C PRO A 329 10.67 10.70 13.01
N ASN A 330 9.53 10.00 12.97
CA ASN A 330 8.75 9.53 14.13
C ASN A 330 8.05 10.63 14.97
N THR A 331 7.93 11.85 14.46
CA THR A 331 7.25 12.96 15.14
C THR A 331 5.80 13.20 14.67
N THR A 332 5.41 12.65 13.52
CA THR A 332 4.09 12.79 12.87
C THR A 332 2.91 12.72 13.84
N SER A 333 2.79 11.63 14.60
CA SER A 333 1.68 11.46 15.56
C SER A 333 1.59 12.53 16.65
N LEU A 334 2.67 13.27 16.91
CA LEU A 334 2.71 14.35 17.90
C LEU A 334 2.36 15.71 17.32
N ILE A 335 2.82 16.03 16.10
CA ILE A 335 2.83 17.41 15.59
C ILE A 335 2.18 17.59 14.21
N GLN A 336 1.88 16.51 13.49
CA GLN A 336 1.33 16.60 12.14
C GLN A 336 -0.14 17.01 12.17
N PRO A 337 -0.51 18.17 11.59
CA PRO A 337 -1.87 18.71 11.73
C PRO A 337 -2.98 17.78 11.26
N MET A 338 -2.83 17.16 10.08
CA MET A 338 -3.87 16.28 9.51
C MET A 338 -4.26 15.12 10.44
N ASP A 339 -3.27 14.54 11.11
CA ASP A 339 -3.43 13.43 12.04
C ASP A 339 -4.08 13.82 13.37
N GLN A 340 -3.98 15.09 13.78
CA GLN A 340 -4.49 15.56 15.06
C GLN A 340 -6.03 15.54 15.11
N GLN A 341 -6.67 16.31 14.22
CA GLN A 341 -8.13 16.54 14.29
C GLN A 341 -8.81 16.36 12.94
N VAL A 342 -8.13 16.63 11.83
CA VAL A 342 -8.76 16.66 10.50
C VAL A 342 -9.18 15.26 10.05
N ILE A 343 -8.25 14.31 10.00
CA ILE A 343 -8.54 12.92 9.57
C ILE A 343 -9.58 12.25 10.47
N PRO A 344 -9.46 12.29 11.82
CA PRO A 344 -10.47 11.71 12.70
C PRO A 344 -11.86 12.33 12.50
N ASN A 345 -11.94 13.67 12.40
CA ASN A 345 -13.22 14.36 12.19
C ASN A 345 -13.82 14.02 10.81
N PHE A 346 -13.01 14.01 9.75
CA PHE A 346 -13.44 13.56 8.42
C PHE A 346 -14.04 12.15 8.45
N LYS A 347 -13.42 11.20 9.15
CA LYS A 347 -13.93 9.83 9.27
C LYS A 347 -15.26 9.77 10.03
N LYS A 348 -15.44 10.60 11.07
CA LYS A 348 -16.75 10.75 11.76
C LYS A 348 -17.81 11.30 10.81
N LEU A 349 -17.50 12.36 10.08
CA LEU A 349 -18.41 12.96 9.10
C LEU A 349 -18.79 11.99 7.98
N TYR A 350 -17.83 11.21 7.48
CA TYR A 350 -18.08 10.15 6.51
C TYR A 350 -19.03 9.09 7.08
N THR A 351 -18.77 8.63 8.31
CA THR A 351 -19.60 7.63 9.00
C THR A 351 -21.02 8.14 9.22
N ARG A 352 -21.17 9.41 9.63
CA ARG A 352 -22.48 10.07 9.73
C ARG A 352 -23.19 10.09 8.39
N ALA A 353 -22.52 10.53 7.33
CA ALA A 353 -23.12 10.61 6.00
C ALA A 353 -23.52 9.22 5.46
N LEU A 354 -22.73 8.19 5.79
CA LEU A 354 -23.02 6.80 5.48
C LEU A 354 -24.27 6.30 6.21
N PHE A 355 -24.35 6.52 7.53
CA PHE A 355 -25.50 6.13 8.34
C PHE A 355 -26.78 6.84 7.91
N GLN A 356 -26.68 8.13 7.59
CA GLN A 356 -27.78 8.91 7.05
C GLN A 356 -28.28 8.33 5.73
N ARG A 357 -27.37 8.00 4.80
CA ARG A 357 -27.70 7.37 3.51
C ARG A 357 -28.33 5.99 3.70
N CYS A 358 -27.83 5.19 4.64
CA CYS A 358 -28.42 3.91 5.01
C CYS A 358 -29.86 4.12 5.47
N PHE A 359 -30.06 5.02 6.44
CA PHE A 359 -31.37 5.32 7.02
C PHE A 359 -32.37 5.78 5.96
N GLU A 360 -32.00 6.72 5.09
CA GLU A 360 -32.87 7.21 4.00
C GLU A 360 -33.33 6.08 3.09
N VAL A 361 -32.44 5.15 2.73
CA VAL A 361 -32.81 4.03 1.85
C VAL A 361 -33.66 3.00 2.59
N THR A 362 -33.33 2.64 3.83
CA THR A 362 -34.04 1.59 4.58
C THR A 362 -35.34 2.05 5.22
N SER A 363 -35.54 3.36 5.42
CA SER A 363 -36.78 3.89 6.01
C SER A 363 -37.90 3.99 4.99
N ASP A 364 -37.55 4.32 3.74
CA ASP A 364 -38.52 4.54 2.66
C ASP A 364 -38.80 3.29 1.83
N THR A 365 -38.00 2.23 2.03
CA THR A 365 -38.13 0.96 1.30
C THR A 365 -38.08 -0.20 2.29
N GLU A 366 -38.88 -1.26 2.09
CA GLU A 366 -38.80 -2.49 2.91
C GLU A 366 -37.46 -3.26 2.74
N LEU A 367 -36.40 -2.60 2.27
CA LEU A 367 -35.10 -3.19 2.00
C LEU A 367 -34.32 -3.42 3.28
N THR A 368 -33.70 -4.59 3.35
CA THR A 368 -32.76 -4.94 4.41
C THR A 368 -31.43 -4.22 4.25
N LEU A 369 -30.67 -4.07 5.34
CA LEU A 369 -29.29 -3.54 5.29
C LEU A 369 -28.40 -4.33 4.34
N ARG A 370 -28.60 -5.66 4.24
CA ARG A 370 -27.87 -6.50 3.27
C ARG A 370 -28.14 -6.08 1.83
N GLU A 371 -29.40 -5.81 1.49
CA GLU A 371 -29.78 -5.38 0.14
C GLU A 371 -29.26 -3.97 -0.15
N PHE A 372 -29.21 -3.10 0.85
CA PHE A 372 -28.53 -1.81 0.74
C PHE A 372 -27.07 -1.99 0.32
N TRP A 373 -26.28 -2.77 1.05
CA TRP A 373 -24.86 -2.96 0.75
C TRP A 373 -24.59 -3.66 -0.58
N LYS A 374 -25.42 -4.65 -0.93
CA LYS A 374 -25.22 -5.45 -2.13
C LYS A 374 -25.64 -4.73 -3.40
N ASN A 375 -26.77 -4.01 -3.35
CA ASN A 375 -27.44 -3.50 -4.56
C ASN A 375 -27.47 -1.97 -4.63
N ASN A 376 -27.44 -1.27 -3.50
CA ASN A 376 -27.66 0.18 -3.44
C ASN A 376 -26.44 1.01 -3.00
N PHE A 377 -25.36 0.36 -2.54
CA PHE A 377 -24.13 1.05 -2.15
C PHE A 377 -22.93 0.57 -2.97
N ASN A 378 -22.30 1.50 -3.67
CA ASN A 378 -21.17 1.23 -4.57
C ASN A 378 -20.12 2.34 -4.46
N ILE A 379 -19.00 2.18 -5.15
CA ILE A 379 -17.88 3.13 -5.05
C ILE A 379 -18.26 4.55 -5.51
N LEU A 380 -19.21 4.72 -6.44
CA LEU A 380 -19.67 6.05 -6.84
C LEU A 380 -20.44 6.74 -5.70
N HIS A 381 -21.24 6.00 -4.93
CA HIS A 381 -21.87 6.52 -3.71
C HIS A 381 -20.81 6.90 -2.67
N CYS A 382 -19.79 6.06 -2.48
CA CYS A 382 -18.67 6.36 -1.59
C CYS A 382 -17.97 7.66 -1.98
N LEU A 383 -17.71 7.91 -3.27
CA LEU A 383 -17.12 9.16 -3.76
C LEU A 383 -17.95 10.39 -3.39
N HIS A 384 -19.28 10.31 -3.51
CA HIS A 384 -20.17 11.39 -3.08
C HIS A 384 -20.14 11.60 -1.56
N LEU A 385 -20.06 10.53 -0.78
CA LEU A 385 -19.93 10.63 0.68
C LEU A 385 -18.58 11.22 1.10
N ILE A 386 -17.49 10.88 0.41
CA ILE A 386 -16.16 11.47 0.62
C ILE A 386 -16.19 12.97 0.32
N ASP A 387 -16.77 13.38 -0.82
CA ASP A 387 -16.92 14.80 -1.17
C ASP A 387 -17.75 15.57 -0.12
N LYS A 388 -18.89 15.00 0.29
CA LYS A 388 -19.72 15.58 1.35
C LYS A 388 -18.94 15.70 2.67
N ALA A 389 -18.35 14.61 3.14
CA ALA A 389 -17.60 14.60 4.40
C ALA A 389 -16.41 15.58 4.37
N TRP A 390 -15.70 15.67 3.24
CA TRP A 390 -14.58 16.59 3.09
C TRP A 390 -15.02 18.05 3.09
N ARG A 391 -16.16 18.37 2.46
CA ARG A 391 -16.75 19.72 2.50
C ARG A 391 -17.24 20.09 3.90
N ASP A 392 -17.81 19.14 4.63
CA ASP A 392 -18.36 19.33 5.97
C ASP A 392 -17.27 19.51 7.05
N VAL A 393 -16.00 19.14 6.80
CA VAL A 393 -14.89 19.44 7.74
C VAL A 393 -14.83 20.95 7.95
N SER A 394 -15.09 21.40 9.17
CA SER A 394 -15.23 22.82 9.46
C SER A 394 -13.89 23.56 9.41
N GLN A 395 -13.93 24.85 9.09
CA GLN A 395 -12.76 25.71 9.16
C GLN A 395 -12.17 25.74 10.58
N ARG A 396 -13.02 25.61 11.60
CA ARG A 396 -12.62 25.49 13.02
C ARG A 396 -11.77 24.25 13.24
N THR A 397 -12.22 23.07 12.79
CA THR A 397 -11.44 21.83 12.89
C THR A 397 -10.10 21.97 12.17
N MET A 398 -10.10 22.53 10.96
CA MET A 398 -8.88 22.76 10.18
C MET A 398 -7.88 23.65 10.93
N LYS A 399 -8.30 24.80 11.46
CA LYS A 399 -7.43 25.69 12.25
C LYS A 399 -6.92 25.03 13.53
N SER A 400 -7.83 24.42 14.29
CA SER A 400 -7.52 23.76 15.56
C SER A 400 -6.45 22.67 15.42
N ALA A 401 -6.40 21.99 14.28
CA ALA A 401 -5.40 20.98 13.96
C ALA A 401 -3.96 21.50 14.01
N TRP A 402 -3.74 22.80 13.75
CA TRP A 402 -2.42 23.42 13.76
C TRP A 402 -1.97 23.86 15.14
N LYS A 403 -2.80 23.77 16.19
CA LYS A 403 -2.48 24.27 17.53
C LYS A 403 -1.18 23.70 18.10
N THR A 404 -0.81 22.46 17.77
CA THR A 404 0.42 21.84 18.26
C THR A 404 1.67 22.28 17.50
N LEU A 405 1.56 22.51 16.18
CA LEU A 405 2.68 22.88 15.32
C LEU A 405 2.88 24.39 15.24
N TRP A 406 1.78 25.15 15.15
CA TRP A 406 1.77 26.59 14.98
C TRP A 406 0.64 27.26 15.78
N PRO A 407 0.80 27.42 17.11
CA PRO A 407 -0.24 27.98 17.98
C PRO A 407 -0.69 29.40 17.58
N GLU A 408 0.22 30.23 17.06
CA GLU A 408 -0.04 31.64 16.71
C GLU A 408 -0.97 31.80 15.51
N ALA A 409 -1.03 30.79 14.62
CA ALA A 409 -2.02 30.74 13.54
C ALA A 409 -3.45 30.48 14.05
N VAL A 410 -3.62 30.19 15.35
CA VAL A 410 -4.90 29.88 15.99
C VAL A 410 -5.17 30.85 17.15
N PRO A 411 -5.55 32.12 16.91
CA PRO A 411 -5.87 33.06 17.98
C PRO A 411 -7.05 32.58 18.83
N GLU A 412 -6.97 32.74 20.16
CA GLU A 412 -8.01 32.28 21.11
C GLU A 412 -9.39 32.92 20.87
N CYS A 413 -9.45 34.14 20.30
CA CYS A 413 -10.70 34.84 20.01
C CYS A 413 -11.50 34.26 18.80
N VAL A 414 -10.98 33.26 18.08
CA VAL A 414 -11.67 32.66 16.92
C VAL A 414 -12.79 31.70 17.33
N PHE A 415 -12.88 31.34 18.61
CA PHE A 415 -13.79 30.31 19.10
C PHE A 415 -15.07 30.84 19.77
N GLU A 416 -15.22 32.16 19.95
CA GLU A 416 -16.37 32.75 20.65
C GLU A 416 -17.64 32.86 19.77
N ASP A 417 -17.50 32.92 18.43
CA ASP A 417 -18.62 33.19 17.50
C ASP A 417 -18.97 32.03 16.55
N VAL A 418 -18.36 30.84 16.70
CA VAL A 418 -18.60 29.69 15.81
C VAL A 418 -19.35 28.62 16.59
N GLU A 419 -20.58 28.30 16.15
CA GLU A 419 -21.41 27.20 16.66
C GLU A 419 -20.53 25.98 17.00
N GLU A 420 -20.67 25.46 18.22
CA GLU A 420 -20.02 24.20 18.58
C GLU A 420 -20.41 23.15 17.54
N ASP A 421 -19.42 22.39 17.05
CA ASP A 421 -19.70 21.27 16.17
C ASP A 421 -20.72 20.39 16.92
N ALA A 422 -21.94 20.28 16.39
CA ALA A 422 -23.00 19.43 16.95
C ALA A 422 -22.41 18.04 17.25
N PRO A 423 -22.87 17.32 18.28
CA PRO A 423 -22.24 16.07 18.69
C PRO A 423 -22.44 15.01 17.60
N ILE A 424 -21.53 14.99 16.60
CA ILE A 424 -21.57 14.13 15.41
C ILE A 424 -21.73 12.67 15.81
N VAL A 425 -21.09 12.27 16.92
CA VAL A 425 -21.16 10.92 17.48
C VAL A 425 -22.56 10.59 17.98
N GLU A 426 -23.24 11.52 18.66
CA GLU A 426 -24.61 11.32 19.15
C GLU A 426 -25.61 11.22 17.98
N GLU A 427 -25.40 11.99 16.91
CA GLU A 427 -26.17 11.88 15.67
C GLU A 427 -25.99 10.49 15.03
N ILE A 428 -24.75 9.99 14.92
CA ILE A 428 -24.47 8.64 14.39
C ILE A 428 -25.15 7.57 15.24
N VAL A 429 -25.07 7.69 16.57
CA VAL A 429 -25.70 6.76 17.51
C VAL A 429 -27.22 6.78 17.39
N SER A 430 -27.83 7.97 17.28
CA SER A 430 -29.29 8.09 17.13
C SER A 430 -29.78 7.51 15.81
N LEU A 431 -29.08 7.76 14.69
CA LEU A 431 -29.35 7.14 13.39
C LEU A 431 -29.20 5.62 13.46
N GLY A 432 -28.15 5.12 14.11
CA GLY A 432 -27.93 3.70 14.32
C GLY A 432 -29.09 3.03 15.06
N LYS A 433 -29.50 3.62 16.19
CA LYS A 433 -30.64 3.14 16.99
C LYS A 433 -31.96 3.16 16.22
N SER A 434 -32.21 4.19 15.41
CA SER A 434 -33.39 4.28 14.55
C SER A 434 -33.43 3.18 13.48
N MET A 435 -32.27 2.70 13.02
CA MET A 435 -32.16 1.54 12.13
C MET A 435 -32.23 0.19 12.87
N GLY A 436 -32.48 0.19 14.19
CA GLY A 436 -32.51 -1.03 15.01
C GLY A 436 -31.14 -1.60 15.35
N LEU A 437 -30.07 -0.81 15.21
CA LEU A 437 -28.70 -1.21 15.51
C LEU A 437 -28.36 -0.94 16.98
N GLU A 438 -27.63 -1.86 17.61
CA GLU A 438 -27.01 -1.64 18.93
C GLU A 438 -25.68 -0.89 18.73
N VAL A 439 -25.72 0.45 18.84
CA VAL A 439 -24.55 1.34 18.69
C VAL A 439 -24.43 2.25 19.90
N SER A 440 -23.23 2.32 20.47
CA SER A 440 -22.82 3.29 21.48
C SER A 440 -21.82 4.30 20.92
N SER A 441 -21.59 5.39 21.64
CA SER A 441 -20.57 6.38 21.27
C SER A 441 -19.18 5.75 21.17
N ASP A 442 -18.86 4.85 22.10
CA ASP A 442 -17.58 4.13 22.13
C ASP A 442 -17.39 3.27 20.87
N ASP A 443 -18.46 2.66 20.34
CA ASP A 443 -18.39 1.88 19.10
C ASP A 443 -18.08 2.73 17.86
N VAL A 444 -18.54 4.00 17.86
CA VAL A 444 -18.27 4.95 16.78
C VAL A 444 -16.82 5.42 16.84
N GLU A 445 -16.32 5.71 18.04
CA GLU A 445 -14.93 6.12 18.21
C GLU A 445 -13.97 4.97 17.96
N GLU A 446 -14.31 3.76 18.41
CA GLU A 446 -13.59 2.55 18.04
C GLU A 446 -13.59 2.39 16.51
N LEU A 447 -14.71 2.61 15.80
CA LEU A 447 -14.73 2.52 14.34
C LEU A 447 -13.76 3.52 13.69
N VAL A 448 -13.72 4.77 14.17
CA VAL A 448 -12.83 5.82 13.66
C VAL A 448 -11.36 5.50 13.96
N GLU A 449 -11.07 4.97 15.14
CA GLU A 449 -9.76 4.47 15.54
C GLU A 449 -9.38 3.18 14.80
N ASP A 450 -10.33 2.32 14.45
CA ASP A 450 -10.16 1.09 13.68
C ASP A 450 -9.79 1.34 12.22
N HIS A 451 -9.97 2.56 11.74
CA HIS A 451 -9.35 3.02 10.51
C HIS A 451 -7.88 3.44 10.69
N LYS A 452 -7.38 3.49 11.94
CA LYS A 452 -5.96 3.59 12.34
C LYS A 452 -5.40 2.22 12.75
N THR A 453 -6.25 1.28 13.23
CA THR A 453 -5.80 0.01 13.81
C THR A 453 -5.28 -1.00 12.78
N GLU A 454 -4.27 -1.75 13.23
CA GLU A 454 -3.52 -2.81 12.55
C GLU A 454 -4.39 -3.85 11.87
N LEU A 455 -3.96 -4.29 10.69
CA LEU A 455 -4.50 -5.50 10.09
C LEU A 455 -4.28 -6.72 11.01
N ALA A 456 -5.37 -7.45 11.26
CA ALA A 456 -5.36 -8.74 11.91
C ALA A 456 -4.62 -9.79 11.05
N THR A 457 -4.17 -10.89 11.65
CA THR A 457 -3.45 -11.97 10.93
C THR A 457 -4.25 -12.50 9.74
N GLU A 458 -5.57 -12.67 9.92
CA GLU A 458 -6.47 -13.09 8.84
C GLU A 458 -6.60 -12.03 7.73
N GLU A 459 -6.48 -10.75 8.07
CA GLU A 459 -6.54 -9.63 7.12
C GLU A 459 -5.24 -9.51 6.33
N LEU A 460 -4.08 -9.68 6.98
CA LEU A 460 -2.79 -9.80 6.31
C LEU A 460 -2.75 -11.01 5.37
N GLN A 461 -3.38 -12.14 5.76
CA GLN A 461 -3.52 -13.32 4.91
C GLN A 461 -4.45 -13.07 3.71
N ASN A 462 -5.55 -12.34 3.90
CA ASN A 462 -6.45 -11.99 2.80
C ASN A 462 -5.76 -11.02 1.84
N ILE A 463 -5.04 -10.01 2.33
CA ILE A 463 -4.25 -9.12 1.46
C ILE A 463 -3.17 -9.90 0.73
N LEU A 464 -2.47 -10.83 1.40
CA LEU A 464 -1.47 -11.66 0.74
C LEU A 464 -2.10 -12.58 -0.31
N LYS A 465 -3.29 -13.13 -0.05
CA LYS A 465 -4.05 -13.94 -1.00
C LYS A 465 -4.58 -13.11 -2.16
N GLU A 466 -5.14 -11.94 -1.91
CA GLU A 466 -5.61 -10.99 -2.92
C GLU A 466 -4.45 -10.44 -3.75
N GLN A 467 -3.27 -10.22 -3.15
CA GLN A 467 -2.05 -9.85 -3.89
C GLN A 467 -1.48 -11.01 -4.71
N GLN A 468 -1.56 -12.23 -4.19
CA GLN A 468 -1.17 -13.43 -4.95
C GLN A 468 -2.16 -13.69 -6.06
N GLN A 469 -3.46 -13.51 -5.82
CA GLN A 469 -4.54 -13.69 -6.78
C GLN A 469 -4.52 -12.57 -7.82
N ALA A 470 -4.26 -11.32 -7.44
CA ALA A 470 -3.99 -10.21 -8.36
C ALA A 470 -2.70 -10.40 -9.13
N ALA A 471 -1.63 -10.97 -8.55
CA ALA A 471 -0.43 -11.35 -9.30
C ALA A 471 -0.68 -12.55 -10.23
N THR A 472 -1.60 -13.44 -9.88
CA THR A 472 -2.01 -14.58 -10.71
C THR A 472 -3.01 -14.15 -11.78
N GLU A 473 -3.83 -13.13 -11.53
CA GLU A 473 -4.72 -12.45 -12.48
C GLU A 473 -3.95 -11.43 -13.32
N GLU A 474 -2.83 -10.86 -12.86
CA GLU A 474 -1.85 -10.10 -13.68
C GLU A 474 -1.09 -11.07 -14.60
N LEU A 475 -0.68 -12.24 -14.09
CA LEU A 475 -0.14 -13.32 -14.93
C LEU A 475 -1.19 -13.92 -15.88
N SER A 476 -2.46 -14.04 -15.47
CA SER A 476 -3.53 -14.54 -16.34
C SER A 476 -4.11 -13.46 -17.25
N SER A 477 -3.99 -12.18 -16.93
CA SER A 477 -4.34 -11.08 -17.84
C SER A 477 -3.20 -10.75 -18.79
N GLU A 478 -1.94 -10.99 -18.42
CA GLU A 478 -0.84 -11.08 -19.38
C GLU A 478 -1.01 -12.31 -20.29
N GLU A 479 -1.47 -13.47 -19.77
CA GLU A 479 -1.81 -14.63 -20.60
C GLU A 479 -3.09 -14.42 -21.43
N GLU A 480 -4.13 -13.73 -20.94
CA GLU A 480 -5.35 -13.38 -21.70
C GLU A 480 -5.09 -12.24 -22.72
N GLU A 481 -4.21 -11.28 -22.43
CA GLU A 481 -3.72 -10.29 -23.41
C GLU A 481 -2.77 -10.93 -24.44
N GLU A 482 -2.06 -12.01 -24.10
CA GLU A 482 -1.34 -12.86 -25.06
C GLU A 482 -2.27 -13.82 -25.83
N GLU A 483 -3.39 -14.27 -25.24
CA GLU A 483 -4.38 -15.12 -25.90
C GLU A 483 -5.27 -14.32 -26.86
N GLU A 484 -5.63 -13.07 -26.54
CA GLU A 484 -6.22 -12.11 -27.49
C GLU A 484 -5.22 -11.68 -28.58
N ARG A 485 -3.90 -11.73 -28.34
CA ARG A 485 -2.89 -11.62 -29.40
C ARG A 485 -2.69 -12.90 -30.23
N ARG A 486 -3.32 -14.02 -29.85
CA ARG A 486 -3.25 -15.29 -30.58
C ARG A 486 -4.36 -15.55 -31.57
N ASP A 487 -5.34 -14.67 -31.70
CA ASP A 487 -6.13 -14.56 -32.93
C ASP A 487 -5.35 -13.79 -34.01
N SER A 488 -4.15 -14.29 -34.29
CA SER A 488 -3.34 -13.80 -35.37
C SER A 488 -4.02 -14.22 -36.68
N VAL A 489 -4.63 -13.27 -37.40
CA VAL A 489 -5.25 -13.51 -38.72
C VAL A 489 -4.27 -14.33 -39.57
N PRO A 490 -4.69 -15.47 -40.16
CA PRO A 490 -3.82 -16.34 -40.92
C PRO A 490 -3.02 -15.57 -41.99
N THR A 491 -1.73 -15.86 -42.11
CA THR A 491 -0.83 -15.19 -43.07
C THR A 491 -1.38 -15.22 -44.50
N ALA A 492 -2.13 -16.27 -44.86
CA ALA A 492 -2.81 -16.39 -46.15
C ALA A 492 -3.89 -15.31 -46.36
N LEU A 493 -4.75 -15.08 -45.36
CA LEU A 493 -5.81 -14.07 -45.42
C LEU A 493 -5.25 -12.65 -45.46
N ILE A 494 -4.17 -12.37 -44.72
CA ILE A 494 -3.51 -11.06 -44.78
C ILE A 494 -2.92 -10.80 -46.17
N LYS A 495 -2.28 -11.81 -46.79
CA LYS A 495 -1.77 -11.70 -48.16
C LYS A 495 -2.89 -11.49 -49.18
N GLU A 496 -3.99 -12.21 -49.04
CA GLU A 496 -5.17 -12.08 -49.91
C GLU A 496 -5.78 -10.69 -49.82
N MET A 497 -5.98 -10.18 -48.60
CA MET A 497 -6.48 -8.82 -48.38
C MET A 497 -5.53 -7.76 -48.97
N CYS A 498 -4.22 -7.92 -48.79
CA CYS A 498 -3.24 -7.01 -49.40
C CYS A 498 -3.31 -7.01 -50.94
N ALA A 499 -3.52 -8.18 -51.56
CA ALA A 499 -3.69 -8.28 -53.00
C ALA A 499 -4.97 -7.58 -53.47
N LYS A 500 -6.10 -7.83 -52.81
CA LYS A 500 -7.39 -7.17 -53.12
C LYS A 500 -7.30 -5.66 -52.97
N TRP A 501 -6.60 -5.16 -51.95
CA TRP A 501 -6.41 -3.72 -51.78
C TRP A 501 -5.61 -3.10 -52.92
N VAL A 502 -4.55 -3.77 -53.41
CA VAL A 502 -3.79 -3.28 -54.57
C VAL A 502 -4.66 -3.25 -55.84
N GLU A 503 -5.53 -4.24 -56.02
CA GLU A 503 -6.49 -4.25 -57.13
C GLU A 503 -7.46 -3.07 -57.05
N VAL A 504 -8.06 -2.84 -55.87
CA VAL A 504 -8.97 -1.70 -55.63
C VAL A 504 -8.25 -0.37 -55.84
N GLN A 505 -7.05 -0.21 -55.29
CA GLN A 505 -6.23 0.99 -55.48
C GLN A 505 -6.00 1.26 -56.97
N SER A 506 -5.56 0.24 -57.72
CA SER A 506 -5.29 0.37 -59.15
C SER A 506 -6.54 0.71 -59.96
N PHE A 507 -7.70 0.17 -59.59
CA PHE A 507 -8.97 0.45 -60.25
C PHE A 507 -9.42 1.89 -60.01
N VAL A 508 -9.41 2.33 -58.75
CA VAL A 508 -9.87 3.67 -58.36
C VAL A 508 -8.92 4.75 -58.89
N GLU A 509 -7.60 4.53 -58.81
CA GLU A 509 -6.60 5.43 -59.41
C GLU A 509 -6.74 5.55 -60.92
N LYS A 510 -7.22 4.50 -61.60
CA LYS A 510 -7.42 4.53 -63.06
C LYS A 510 -8.72 5.25 -63.45
N TYR A 511 -9.84 4.92 -62.82
CA TYR A 511 -11.17 5.34 -63.29
C TYR A 511 -11.81 6.51 -62.55
N HIS A 512 -11.33 6.88 -61.36
CA HIS A 512 -11.92 8.00 -60.62
C HIS A 512 -11.51 9.36 -61.22
N PRO A 513 -12.43 10.32 -61.39
CA PRO A 513 -12.14 11.61 -62.04
C PRO A 513 -11.29 12.55 -61.18
N ASP A 514 -11.47 12.55 -59.86
CA ASP A 514 -10.65 13.34 -58.93
C ASP A 514 -9.47 12.50 -58.42
N LYS A 515 -8.30 12.71 -59.02
CA LYS A 515 -7.06 12.00 -58.66
C LYS A 515 -6.49 12.46 -57.31
N ALA A 516 -6.73 13.71 -56.92
CA ALA A 516 -6.19 14.26 -55.68
C ALA A 516 -6.94 13.73 -54.46
N ALA A 517 -8.27 13.61 -54.55
CA ALA A 517 -9.07 12.97 -53.51
C ALA A 517 -8.73 11.48 -53.34
N VAL A 518 -8.54 10.76 -54.45
CA VAL A 518 -8.12 9.36 -54.42
C VAL A 518 -6.76 9.20 -53.79
N SER A 519 -5.78 10.01 -54.18
CA SER A 519 -4.43 9.93 -53.60
C SER A 519 -4.44 10.16 -52.08
N ARG A 520 -5.21 11.14 -51.57
CA ARG A 520 -5.36 11.36 -50.13
C ARG A 520 -6.00 10.17 -49.43
N ALA A 521 -7.12 9.67 -49.94
CA ALA A 521 -7.84 8.54 -49.33
C ALA A 521 -6.99 7.26 -49.33
N THR A 522 -6.30 6.97 -50.43
CA THR A 522 -5.40 5.83 -50.57
C THR A 522 -4.23 5.91 -49.61
N ASN A 523 -3.61 7.09 -49.45
CA ASN A 523 -2.49 7.27 -48.52
C ASN A 523 -2.95 7.11 -47.07
N THR A 524 -4.06 7.73 -46.69
CA THR A 524 -4.62 7.57 -45.34
C THR A 524 -4.94 6.12 -45.00
N PHE A 525 -5.51 5.36 -45.94
CA PHE A 525 -5.79 3.94 -45.73
C PHE A 525 -4.51 3.09 -45.69
N ASN A 526 -3.52 3.41 -46.52
CA ASN A 526 -2.23 2.73 -46.50
C ASN A 526 -1.49 2.93 -45.17
N ASP A 527 -1.49 4.16 -44.65
CA ASP A 527 -0.71 4.55 -43.47
C ASP A 527 -1.38 4.09 -42.18
N ASN A 528 -2.71 4.15 -42.09
CA ASN A 528 -3.43 3.85 -40.86
C ASN A 528 -3.92 2.39 -40.76
N ALA A 529 -4.22 1.74 -41.89
CA ALA A 529 -4.78 0.38 -41.90
C ALA A 529 -3.83 -0.66 -42.50
N MET A 530 -3.32 -0.43 -43.71
CA MET A 530 -2.50 -1.46 -44.40
C MET A 530 -1.09 -1.60 -43.82
N SER A 531 -0.54 -0.54 -43.23
CA SER A 531 0.80 -0.52 -42.61
C SER A 531 0.92 -1.58 -41.51
N HIS A 532 -0.08 -1.68 -40.64
CA HIS A 532 -0.17 -2.65 -39.54
C HIS A 532 -0.08 -4.09 -40.05
N PHE A 533 -0.87 -4.45 -41.05
CA PHE A 533 -0.88 -5.81 -41.62
C PHE A 533 0.40 -6.14 -42.40
N ARG A 534 1.00 -5.15 -43.08
CA ARG A 534 2.31 -5.33 -43.75
C ARG A 534 3.43 -5.53 -42.73
N GLN A 535 3.40 -4.85 -41.59
CA GLN A 535 4.33 -5.05 -40.49
C GLN A 535 4.19 -6.46 -39.89
N ILE A 536 2.96 -6.96 -39.72
CA ILE A 536 2.74 -8.36 -39.28
C ILE A 536 3.39 -9.35 -40.25
N LEU A 537 3.23 -9.17 -41.57
CA LEU A 537 3.90 -10.03 -42.56
C LEU A 537 5.42 -9.94 -42.51
N LYS A 538 5.98 -8.76 -42.19
CA LYS A 538 7.43 -8.53 -42.08
C LYS A 538 8.01 -9.23 -40.84
N HIS A 539 7.36 -9.11 -39.69
CA HIS A 539 7.76 -9.79 -38.45
C HIS A 539 7.67 -11.32 -38.61
N ARG A 540 6.62 -11.84 -39.25
CA ARG A 540 6.47 -13.29 -39.50
C ARG A 540 7.50 -13.86 -40.49
N LYS A 541 8.16 -13.03 -41.31
CA LYS A 541 9.22 -13.46 -42.23
C LYS A 541 10.62 -13.44 -41.63
N ASN A 542 10.87 -12.63 -40.59
CA ASN A 542 12.18 -12.51 -39.93
C ASN A 542 12.00 -12.36 -38.40
N PRO A 543 11.95 -13.46 -37.64
CA PRO A 543 11.72 -13.44 -36.20
C PRO A 543 12.93 -13.03 -35.34
N PHE A 544 14.05 -12.57 -35.92
CA PHE A 544 15.31 -12.30 -35.20
C PHE A 544 15.85 -10.87 -35.34
N CYS A 545 15.01 -9.87 -35.53
CA CYS A 545 15.50 -8.49 -35.62
C CYS A 545 14.52 -7.49 -34.99
N SER A 546 14.41 -7.51 -33.68
CA SER A 546 13.90 -6.41 -32.87
C SER A 546 14.33 -6.58 -31.42
N ASP A 547 15.64 -6.45 -31.19
CA ASP A 547 16.21 -5.96 -29.94
C ASP A 547 17.50 -5.23 -30.33
N LEU A 548 17.33 -3.95 -30.67
CA LEU A 548 18.34 -2.89 -30.68
C LEU A 548 17.65 -1.53 -30.77
#